data_AF-A0A821PF52-F1
#
_entry.id   AF-A0A821PF52-F1
#
_cell.length_a   1.000
_cell.length_b   1.000
_cell.length_c   1.000
_cell.angle_alpha   90.00
_cell.angle_beta   90.00
_cell.angle_gamma   90.00
#
_symmetry.space_group_name_H-M   'P 1'
#
loop_
_entity.id
_entity.type
_entity.pdbx_description
1 polymer ?
#
loop_
_entity_poly.entity_id
_entity_poly.type
_entity_poly.pdbx_seq_one_letter_code
_entity_poly.pdbx_strand_id
1 'polypeptide(L)'
;MYSCNHPNIIRLLEDFETSDEIYLVMELIKGGDLFDYITKHRRFDEPASALMIKDVSEALLYLHTKSIVHRDLKPENLLVMQKRDGRITIKLTDFGLAMHAKAPIKTVCGTPT
;
A
#
# COMPACT_ATOMS: atom_id res chain seq x y z
N MET A 1 -2.61 1.04 -12.73
CA MET A 1 -1.53 0.44 -11.92
C MET A 1 -0.27 0.10 -12.71
N TYR A 2 -0.35 -0.34 -13.97
CA TYR A 2 0.82 -0.72 -14.78
C TYR A 2 2.00 0.25 -14.78
N SER A 3 1.74 1.55 -14.65
CA SER A 3 2.76 2.62 -14.61
C SER A 3 3.34 2.90 -13.22
N CYS A 4 2.84 2.26 -12.17
CA CYS A 4 3.35 2.41 -10.80
C CYS A 4 4.46 1.41 -10.54
N ASN A 5 5.70 1.91 -10.57
CA ASN A 5 6.91 1.16 -10.24
C ASN A 5 7.63 1.89 -9.10
N HIS A 6 7.45 1.39 -7.87
CA HIS A 6 8.05 1.96 -6.66
C HIS A 6 8.32 0.83 -5.65
N PRO A 7 9.46 0.82 -4.93
CA PRO A 7 9.79 -0.24 -3.98
C PRO A 7 8.75 -0.43 -2.86
N ASN A 8 8.11 0.66 -2.41
CA ASN A 8 7.09 0.65 -1.35
C ASN A 8 5.64 0.59 -1.88
N ILE A 9 5.43 0.14 -3.12
CA ILE A 9 4.09 -0.10 -3.68
C ILE A 9 4.05 -1.54 -4.20
N ILE A 10 2.92 -2.22 -4.02
CA ILE A 10 2.70 -3.56 -4.57
C ILE A 10 2.73 -3.54 -6.10
N ARG A 11 3.49 -4.46 -6.69
CA ARG A 11 3.58 -4.59 -8.13
C ARG A 11 2.42 -5.42 -8.68
N LEU A 12 1.63 -4.83 -9.57
CA LEU A 12 0.78 -5.58 -10.50
C LEU A 12 1.68 -6.19 -11.59
N LEU A 13 1.65 -7.51 -11.69
CA LEU A 13 2.42 -8.29 -12.67
C LEU A 13 1.61 -8.47 -13.96
N GLU A 14 0.33 -8.81 -13.82
CA GLU A 14 -0.58 -9.11 -14.93
C GLU A 14 -2.02 -8.90 -14.48
N ASP A 15 -2.92 -8.62 -15.42
CA ASP A 15 -4.36 -8.61 -15.20
C ASP A 15 -5.09 -9.43 -16.28
N PHE A 16 -6.20 -10.05 -15.86
CA PHE A 16 -7.10 -10.76 -16.76
C PHE A 16 -8.52 -10.26 -16.52
N GLU A 17 -9.26 -10.06 -17.59
CA GLU A 17 -10.66 -9.64 -17.53
C GLU A 17 -11.51 -10.70 -18.21
N THR A 18 -12.54 -11.17 -17.50
CA THR A 18 -13.61 -12.00 -18.05
C THR A 18 -14.87 -11.14 -18.22
N SER A 19 -15.98 -11.75 -18.66
CA SER A 19 -17.26 -11.05 -18.73
C SER A 19 -17.75 -10.53 -17.37
N ASP A 20 -17.36 -11.18 -16.28
CA ASP A 20 -17.96 -10.98 -14.96
C ASP A 20 -16.93 -10.56 -13.89
N GLU A 21 -15.63 -10.80 -14.12
CA GLU A 21 -14.61 -10.66 -13.10
C GLU A 21 -13.29 -10.09 -13.65
N ILE A 22 -12.57 -9.39 -12.79
CA ILE A 22 -11.21 -8.91 -13.03
C ILE A 22 -10.27 -9.64 -12.07
N TYR A 23 -9.23 -10.26 -12.61
CA TYR A 23 -8.19 -10.97 -11.88
C TYR A 23 -6.91 -10.15 -11.91
N LEU A 24 -6.32 -9.89 -10.75
CA LEU A 24 -5.08 -9.13 -10.62
C LEU A 24 -3.97 -10.04 -10.08
N VAL A 25 -2.96 -10.33 -10.90
CA VAL A 25 -1.76 -11.05 -10.47
C VAL A 25 -0.77 -10.04 -9.91
N MET A 26 -0.50 -10.13 -8.61
CA MET A 26 0.38 -9.20 -7.91
C MET A 26 1.60 -9.93 -7.31
N GLU A 27 2.66 -9.19 -7.02
CA GLU A 27 3.77 -9.76 -6.23
C GLU A 27 3.27 -10.22 -4.85
N LEU A 28 3.80 -11.34 -4.33
CA LEU A 28 3.39 -11.86 -3.04
C LEU A 28 4.32 -11.36 -1.92
N ILE A 29 3.75 -10.68 -0.93
CA ILE A 29 4.45 -10.28 0.30
C ILE A 29 4.07 -11.22 1.45
N LYS A 30 5.03 -12.04 1.90
CA LYS A 30 4.79 -13.13 2.86
C LYS A 30 4.59 -12.67 4.32
N GLY A 31 4.92 -11.43 4.67
CA GLY A 31 4.85 -10.98 6.06
C GLY A 31 3.46 -10.55 6.52
N GLY A 32 2.44 -10.66 5.66
CA GLY A 32 1.06 -10.24 5.96
C GLY A 32 0.92 -8.72 5.97
N ASP A 33 -0.24 -8.26 6.44
CA ASP A 33 -0.50 -6.83 6.63
C ASP A 33 0.04 -6.30 7.96
N LEU A 34 0.11 -4.96 8.05
CA LEU A 34 0.66 -4.25 9.19
C LEU A 34 -0.31 -4.32 10.39
N PHE A 35 -1.61 -4.48 10.18
CA PHE A 35 -2.59 -4.62 11.25
C PHE A 35 -2.31 -5.88 12.09
N ASP A 36 -2.17 -7.03 11.44
CA ASP A 36 -1.78 -8.29 12.04
C ASP A 36 -0.42 -8.18 12.72
N TYR A 37 0.52 -7.49 12.06
CA TYR A 37 1.87 -7.30 12.56
C TYR A 37 1.88 -6.47 13.85
N ILE A 38 1.14 -5.36 13.91
CA ILE A 38 0.93 -4.54 15.12
C ILE A 38 0.29 -5.37 16.23
N THR A 39 -0.77 -6.12 15.91
CA THR A 39 -1.52 -6.92 16.88
C THR A 39 -0.62 -7.97 17.55
N LYS A 40 0.31 -8.56 16.80
CA LYS A 40 1.27 -9.56 17.31
C LYS A 40 2.41 -8.94 18.14
N HIS A 41 2.92 -7.77 17.76
CA HIS A 41 4.13 -7.18 18.38
C HIS A 41 3.83 -6.10 19.43
N ARG A 42 2.56 -5.68 19.59
CA ARG A 42 2.01 -4.70 20.54
C ARG A 42 2.58 -3.28 20.48
N ARG A 43 3.90 -3.11 20.55
CA ARG A 43 4.56 -1.79 20.52
C ARG A 43 5.85 -1.87 19.71
N PHE A 44 6.01 -0.90 18.82
CA PHE A 44 7.27 -0.62 18.15
C PHE A 44 7.99 0.48 18.90
N ASP A 45 9.32 0.41 18.92
CA ASP A 45 10.09 1.57 19.30
C ASP A 45 9.96 2.67 18.23
N GLU A 46 10.27 3.90 18.63
CA GLU A 46 10.19 5.04 17.74
C GLU A 46 11.08 4.89 16.49
N PRO A 47 12.32 4.37 16.59
CA PRO A 47 13.15 4.12 15.41
C PRO A 47 12.53 3.17 14.39
N ALA A 48 11.96 2.03 14.81
CA ALA A 48 11.30 1.12 13.88
C ALA A 48 10.05 1.75 13.26
N SER A 49 9.27 2.47 14.07
CA SER A 49 8.07 3.18 13.60
C SER A 49 8.41 4.24 12.55
N ALA A 50 9.49 5.00 12.76
CA ALA A 50 9.95 6.01 11.82
C ALA A 50 10.36 5.41 10.47
N LEU A 51 10.97 4.23 10.46
CA LEU A 51 11.31 3.53 9.21
C LEU A 51 10.06 3.08 8.44
N MET A 52 9.04 2.57 9.13
CA MET A 52 7.77 2.19 8.50
C MET A 52 7.04 3.41 7.94
N ILE A 53 6.99 4.51 8.69
CA ILE A 53 6.37 5.77 8.26
C ILE A 53 7.12 6.35 7.05
N LYS A 54 8.44 6.25 7.02
CA LYS A 54 9.25 6.67 5.87
C LYS A 54 8.85 5.89 4.61
N ASP A 55 8.77 4.57 4.68
CA ASP A 55 8.36 3.73 3.55
C ASP A 55 6.97 4.11 3.01
N VAL A 56 6.00 4.31 3.92
CA VAL A 56 4.65 4.77 3.57
C VAL A 56 4.69 6.15 2.91
N SER A 57 5.48 7.07 3.46
CA SER A 57 5.62 8.43 2.94
C SER A 57 6.25 8.46 1.55
N GLU A 58 7.25 7.62 1.30
CA GLU A 58 7.88 7.48 -0.03
C GLU A 58 6.88 6.94 -1.07
N ALA A 59 6.06 5.95 -0.70
CA ALA A 59 4.98 5.45 -1.56
C ALA A 59 3.95 6.54 -1.90
N LEU A 60 3.49 7.28 -0.89
CA LEU A 60 2.51 8.36 -1.07
C LEU A 60 3.07 9.51 -1.89
N LEU A 61 4.32 9.93 -1.64
CA LEU A 61 5.00 10.94 -2.43
C LEU A 61 5.04 10.52 -3.91
N TYR A 62 5.43 9.27 -4.19
CA TYR A 62 5.46 8.75 -5.54
C TYR A 62 4.09 8.81 -6.24
N LEU A 63 3.00 8.48 -5.55
CA LEU A 63 1.64 8.58 -6.08
C LEU A 63 1.23 10.03 -6.31
N HIS A 64 1.49 10.90 -5.34
CA HIS A 64 1.13 12.31 -5.40
C HIS A 64 1.88 13.04 -6.54
N THR A 65 3.13 12.67 -6.84
CA THR A 65 3.84 13.21 -8.04
C THR A 65 3.14 12.90 -9.36
N LYS A 66 2.26 11.88 -9.40
CA LYS A 66 1.46 11.47 -10.56
C LYS A 66 0.00 11.91 -10.44
N SER A 67 -0.30 12.78 -9.48
CA SER A 67 -1.66 13.20 -9.13
C SER A 67 -2.58 12.02 -8.80
N ILE A 68 -2.05 10.94 -8.23
CA ILE A 68 -2.84 9.79 -7.79
C ILE A 68 -3.03 9.90 -6.28
N VAL A 69 -4.27 9.81 -5.81
CA VAL A 69 -4.61 9.69 -4.38
C VAL A 69 -5.06 8.26 -4.08
N HIS A 70 -4.55 7.66 -3.00
CA HIS A 70 -4.89 6.27 -2.62
C HIS A 70 -6.31 6.16 -2.02
N ARG A 71 -6.67 7.10 -1.14
CA ARG A 71 -7.95 7.24 -0.44
C ARG A 71 -8.32 6.15 0.58
N ASP A 72 -7.59 5.04 0.67
CA ASP A 72 -7.81 4.02 1.72
C ASP A 72 -6.51 3.62 2.43
N LEU A 73 -5.81 4.61 2.99
CA LEU A 73 -4.58 4.36 3.75
C LEU A 73 -4.90 3.91 5.18
N LYS A 74 -4.58 2.67 5.50
CA LYS A 74 -4.79 2.04 6.81
C LYS A 74 -3.83 0.84 6.99
N PRO A 75 -3.59 0.35 8.22
CA PRO A 75 -2.66 -0.76 8.46
C PRO A 75 -2.96 -2.04 7.66
N GLU A 76 -4.21 -2.32 7.35
CA GLU A 76 -4.66 -3.46 6.54
C GLU A 76 -4.16 -3.39 5.09
N ASN A 77 -3.96 -2.17 4.58
CA ASN A 77 -3.50 -1.92 3.21
C ASN A 77 -1.98 -1.68 3.14
N LEU A 78 -1.25 -2.04 4.19
CA LEU A 78 0.20 -1.93 4.28
C LEU A 78 0.81 -3.31 4.53
N LEU A 79 1.52 -3.86 3.53
CA LEU A 79 2.13 -5.17 3.63
C LEU A 79 3.54 -5.10 4.21
N VAL A 80 3.85 -6.04 5.09
CA VAL A 80 5.13 -6.14 5.80
C VAL A 80 6.07 -7.07 5.04
N MET A 81 7.17 -6.54 4.51
CA MET A 81 8.21 -7.32 3.86
C MET A 81 9.44 -7.43 4.75
N GLN A 82 9.80 -8.66 5.13
CA GLN A 82 11.05 -8.94 5.83
C GLN A 82 12.16 -9.21 4.83
N LYS A 83 13.24 -8.42 4.91
CA LYS A 83 14.45 -8.60 4.12
C LYS A 83 15.34 -9.68 4.74
N ARG A 84 16.26 -10.21 3.94
CA ARG A 84 17.22 -11.25 4.37
C ARG A 84 18.14 -10.80 5.51
N ASP A 85 18.37 -9.49 5.63
CA ASP A 85 19.16 -8.88 6.69
C ASP A 85 18.34 -8.59 7.97
N GLY A 86 17.10 -9.08 8.05
CA GLY A 86 16.20 -8.90 9.19
C GLY A 86 15.46 -7.57 9.21
N ARG A 87 15.72 -6.66 8.27
CA ARG A 87 15.02 -5.37 8.20
C ARG A 87 13.59 -5.55 7.71
N ILE A 88 12.69 -4.73 8.24
CA ILE A 88 11.31 -4.63 7.78
C ILE A 88 11.20 -3.47 6.81
N THR A 89 10.42 -3.66 5.76
CA THR A 89 9.99 -2.60 4.86
C THR A 89 8.50 -2.72 4.55
N ILE A 90 7.85 -1.60 4.28
CA ILE A 90 6.42 -1.53 4.02
C ILE A 90 6.13 -1.35 2.53
N LYS A 91 5.10 -2.04 2.04
CA LYS A 91 4.53 -1.87 0.70
C LYS A 91 3.04 -1.53 0.79
N LEU A 92 2.63 -0.43 0.16
CA LEU A 92 1.23 -0.04 0.01
C LEU A 92 0.53 -0.95 -1.01
N THR A 93 -0.66 -1.43 -0.66
CA THR A 93 -1.52 -2.27 -1.50
C THR A 93 -2.96 -1.72 -1.54
N ASP A 94 -3.82 -2.39 -2.31
CA ASP A 94 -5.25 -2.11 -2.46
C ASP A 94 -5.60 -0.70 -2.96
N PHE A 95 -5.51 -0.54 -4.28
CA PHE A 95 -5.87 0.71 -4.94
C PHE A 95 -7.31 0.71 -5.44
N GLY A 96 -8.21 -0.10 -4.84
CA GLY A 96 -9.62 -0.18 -5.25
C GLY A 96 -10.34 1.18 -5.18
N LEU A 97 -9.88 2.07 -4.29
CA LEU A 97 -10.34 3.44 -4.18
C LEU A 97 -9.39 4.48 -4.79
N ALA A 98 -8.25 4.10 -5.37
CA ALA A 98 -7.32 5.11 -5.87
C ALA A 98 -7.86 5.85 -7.10
N MET A 99 -7.50 7.13 -7.26
CA MET A 99 -7.92 7.91 -8.43
C MET A 99 -6.94 9.02 -8.80
N HIS A 100 -7.00 9.46 -10.06
CA HIS A 100 -6.33 10.67 -10.50
C HIS A 100 -7.09 11.92 -10.01
N ALA A 101 -6.47 12.69 -9.12
CA ALA A 101 -6.99 13.94 -8.58
C ALA A 101 -6.65 15.12 -9.52
N LYS A 102 -7.41 15.27 -10.62
CA LYS A 102 -7.27 16.41 -11.55
C LYS A 102 -8.05 17.66 -11.13
N ALA A 103 -8.96 17.51 -10.17
CA ALA A 103 -9.84 18.55 -9.64
C ALA A 103 -10.22 18.18 -8.18
N PRO A 104 -10.80 19.09 -7.40
CA PRO A 104 -11.29 18.79 -6.06
C PRO A 104 -12.25 17.59 -6.05
N ILE A 105 -11.93 16.59 -5.23
CA ILE A 105 -12.70 15.35 -5.11
C ILE A 105 -13.84 15.59 -4.12
N LYS A 106 -15.07 15.26 -4.51
CA LYS A 106 -16.28 15.41 -3.68
C LYS A 106 -16.86 14.08 -3.18
N THR A 107 -16.40 12.96 -3.72
CA THR A 107 -16.86 11.63 -3.33
C THR A 107 -16.41 11.31 -1.91
N VAL A 108 -17.35 10.99 -1.03
CA VAL A 108 -17.07 10.46 0.31
C VAL A 108 -16.72 8.99 0.16
N CYS A 109 -15.53 8.61 0.63
CA CYS A 109 -15.03 7.24 0.60
C CYS A 109 -13.93 7.07 1.67
N GLY A 110 -13.57 5.82 1.95
CA GLY A 110 -12.59 5.45 2.96
C GLY A 110 -13.25 4.68 4.11
N THR A 111 -12.42 4.27 5.06
CA THR A 111 -12.88 3.46 6.19
C THR A 111 -13.17 4.38 7.40
N PRO A 112 -14.40 4.40 7.96
CA PRO A 112 -14.64 5.00 9.26
C PRO A 112 -14.00 4.08 10.31
N THR A 113 -12.88 4.51 10.87
CA THR A 113 -12.16 3.82 11.95
C THR A 113 -12.22 4.63 13.22
#